data_AF-A0A4Q3MCM6-F1
#
_entry.id   AF-A0A4Q3MCM6-F1
#
_cell.length_a   1.000
_cell.length_b   1.000
_cell.length_c   1.000
_cell.angle_alpha   90.00
_cell.angle_beta   90.00
_cell.angle_gamma   90.00
#
_symmetry.space_group_name_H-M   'P 1'
#
loop_
_entity.id
_entity.type
_entity.pdbx_description
1 polymer ?
#
loop_
_entity_poly.entity_id
_entity_poly.type
_entity_poly.pdbx_seq_one_letter_code
_entity_poly.pdbx_strand_id
1 'polypeptide(L)'
;MPQPKRSTAATAKPSAGGTEKQRQLLASTAEATGNLTTNQGLPIPDNHNSLKAGVRGPTLLEDFILREKITHFDHERIPERAVHARGTAAHGYFKVYKPMAPYTSAGFLQDPEAEIPVFVRFSTVAGSRGSADTVRDVRGFAVKFYTQEGNYDLVGNNVPVFFIQDAIKFPDLIHAVKPEPHNEMPQAASAHDTFWDFVSLMPESTHMLMWAMSD
;
A
#
# COMPACT_ATOMS: atom_id res chain seq x y z
N MET A 1 -37.67 28.23 29.69
CA MET A 1 -37.67 27.39 28.48
C MET A 1 -36.84 26.14 28.76
N PRO A 2 -37.31 24.93 28.41
CA PRO A 2 -36.61 23.70 28.71
C PRO A 2 -35.42 23.51 27.76
N GLN A 3 -34.27 23.07 28.30
CA GLN A 3 -33.07 22.78 27.52
C GLN A 3 -33.31 21.60 26.55
N PRO A 4 -32.78 21.64 25.31
CA PRO A 4 -32.89 20.50 24.42
C PRO A 4 -31.99 19.36 24.92
N LYS A 5 -32.57 18.16 24.98
CA LYS A 5 -31.88 16.92 25.37
C LYS A 5 -30.69 16.68 24.42
N ARG A 6 -29.51 16.41 25.00
CA ARG A 6 -28.34 15.91 24.26
C ARG A 6 -28.74 14.62 23.52
N SER A 7 -28.85 14.72 22.21
CA SER A 7 -28.86 13.56 21.31
C SER A 7 -27.48 12.91 21.41
N THR A 8 -27.43 11.72 22.00
CA THR A 8 -26.27 10.82 21.89
C THR A 8 -26.01 10.60 20.40
N ALA A 9 -24.83 11.00 19.92
CA ALA A 9 -24.39 10.68 18.57
C ALA A 9 -24.49 9.16 18.39
N ALA A 10 -25.30 8.74 17.44
CA ALA A 10 -25.36 7.35 17.03
C ALA A 10 -23.96 6.97 16.56
N THR A 11 -23.29 6.09 17.32
CA THR A 11 -22.16 5.33 16.83
C THR A 11 -22.59 4.71 15.50
N ALA A 12 -21.88 5.04 14.43
CA ALA A 12 -22.07 4.38 13.15
C ALA A 12 -21.97 2.87 13.40
N LYS A 13 -23.10 2.16 13.23
CA LYS A 13 -23.10 0.70 13.30
C LYS A 13 -22.11 0.20 12.25
N PRO A 14 -21.18 -0.70 12.60
CA PRO A 14 -20.38 -1.35 11.59
C PRO A 14 -21.33 -2.00 10.59
N SER A 15 -21.12 -1.78 9.30
CA SER A 15 -21.82 -2.55 8.27
C SER A 15 -21.69 -4.03 8.62
N ALA A 16 -22.81 -4.72 8.80
CA ALA A 16 -22.91 -6.09 9.31
C ALA A 16 -22.36 -7.17 8.34
N GLY A 17 -21.40 -6.83 7.46
CA GLY A 17 -20.87 -7.69 6.40
C GLY A 17 -19.35 -7.60 6.19
N GLY A 18 -18.59 -7.13 7.18
CA GLY A 18 -17.12 -7.09 7.12
C GLY A 18 -16.47 -8.37 7.66
N THR A 19 -15.36 -8.79 7.06
CA THR A 19 -14.52 -9.90 7.56
C THR A 19 -13.96 -9.60 8.95
N GLU A 20 -13.47 -10.63 9.66
CA GLU A 20 -12.87 -10.45 10.99
C GLU A 20 -11.74 -9.40 11.00
N LYS A 21 -10.91 -9.38 9.94
CA LYS A 21 -9.85 -8.38 9.83
C LYS A 21 -10.42 -6.96 9.73
N GLN A 22 -11.50 -6.76 8.97
CA GLN A 22 -12.13 -5.44 8.85
C GLN A 22 -12.75 -5.00 10.18
N ARG A 23 -13.34 -5.93 10.94
CA ARG A 23 -13.82 -5.63 12.31
C ARG A 23 -12.69 -5.21 13.24
N GLN A 24 -11.55 -5.91 13.21
CA GLN A 24 -10.37 -5.55 13.98
C GLN A 24 -9.89 -4.12 13.66
N LEU A 25 -9.96 -3.68 12.39
CA LEU A 25 -9.53 -2.35 11.97
C LEU A 25 -10.44 -1.21 12.45
N LEU A 26 -11.69 -1.50 12.86
CA LEU A 26 -12.60 -0.48 13.38
C LEU A 26 -12.05 0.21 14.63
N ALA A 27 -11.28 -0.50 15.46
CA ALA A 27 -10.64 0.06 16.65
C ALA A 27 -9.62 1.17 16.33
N SER A 28 -9.13 1.24 15.09
CA SER A 28 -8.20 2.26 14.61
C SER A 28 -8.80 3.15 13.51
N THR A 29 -10.10 3.04 13.27
CA THR A 29 -10.81 3.89 12.32
C THR A 29 -11.31 5.12 13.05
N ALA A 30 -10.88 6.30 12.59
CA ALA A 30 -11.35 7.57 13.12
C ALA A 30 -12.41 8.15 12.17
N GLU A 31 -13.58 8.49 12.71
CA GLU A 31 -14.58 9.27 12.00
C GLU A 31 -14.48 10.74 12.40
N ALA A 32 -14.66 11.64 11.43
CA ALA A 32 -14.70 13.07 11.69
C ALA A 32 -15.93 13.41 12.53
N THR A 33 -15.74 13.50 13.85
CA THR A 33 -16.80 13.81 14.81
C THR A 33 -16.36 14.98 15.70
N GLY A 34 -17.24 15.95 15.91
CA GLY A 34 -16.97 17.10 16.79
C GLY A 34 -16.19 18.24 16.15
N ASN A 35 -15.47 18.99 16.99
CA ASN A 35 -14.70 20.18 16.59
C ASN A 35 -13.35 19.78 15.98
N LEU A 36 -12.79 20.65 15.13
CA LEU A 36 -11.41 20.53 14.69
C LEU A 36 -10.47 20.72 15.90
N THR A 37 -9.54 19.79 16.13
CA THR A 37 -8.58 19.83 17.23
C THR A 37 -7.14 19.66 16.76
N THR A 38 -6.20 20.00 17.64
CA THR A 38 -4.81 19.53 17.56
C THR A 38 -4.73 18.03 17.84
N ASN A 39 -3.57 17.42 17.59
CA ASN A 39 -3.28 16.02 17.92
C ASN A 39 -3.32 15.76 19.43
N GLN A 40 -3.16 16.80 20.26
CA GLN A 40 -3.29 16.72 21.73
C GLN A 40 -4.75 16.95 22.21
N GLY A 41 -5.71 17.11 21.29
CA GLY A 41 -7.14 17.26 21.61
C GLY A 41 -7.59 18.69 21.95
N LEU A 42 -6.78 19.72 21.67
CA LEU A 42 -7.16 21.12 21.92
C LEU A 42 -8.00 21.65 20.75
N PRO A 43 -9.19 22.25 20.97
CA PRO A 43 -9.99 22.86 19.91
C PRO A 43 -9.23 23.97 19.16
N ILE A 44 -9.34 23.98 17.83
CA ILE A 44 -8.74 25.02 16.97
C ILE A 44 -9.80 26.08 16.64
N PRO A 45 -9.66 27.33 17.15
CA PRO A 45 -10.65 28.38 16.94
C PRO A 45 -10.57 29.05 15.55
N ASP A 46 -9.37 29.11 14.97
CA ASP A 46 -9.11 29.66 13.63
C ASP A 46 -8.08 28.77 12.92
N ASN A 47 -8.47 28.22 11.76
CA ASN A 47 -7.62 27.37 10.92
C ASN A 47 -7.26 28.05 9.57
N HIS A 48 -7.48 29.36 9.47
CA HIS A 48 -7.20 30.18 8.29
C HIS A 48 -5.99 31.10 8.47
N ASN A 49 -5.60 31.38 9.72
CA ASN A 49 -4.54 32.34 10.01
C ASN A 49 -3.47 31.76 10.94
N SER A 50 -2.23 32.22 10.76
CA SER A 50 -1.16 32.06 11.75
C SER A 50 -1.23 33.16 12.81
N LEU A 51 -0.76 32.87 14.02
CA LEU A 51 -0.54 33.86 15.06
C LEU A 51 0.61 34.80 14.66
N LYS A 52 0.34 36.10 14.65
CA LYS A 52 1.27 37.15 14.21
C LYS A 52 1.35 38.30 15.22
N ALA A 53 2.46 39.03 15.22
CA ALA A 53 2.59 40.31 15.93
C ALA A 53 1.81 41.44 15.22
N GLY A 54 0.47 41.39 15.30
CA GLY A 54 -0.45 42.27 14.58
C GLY A 54 -0.89 41.69 13.23
N VAL A 55 -1.98 42.24 12.65
CA VAL A 55 -2.67 41.67 11.47
C VAL A 55 -1.73 41.48 10.26
N ARG A 56 -0.76 42.39 10.07
CA ARG A 56 0.26 42.36 9.00
C ARG A 56 1.69 42.20 9.55
N GLY A 57 1.84 41.68 10.76
CA GLY A 57 3.14 41.45 11.38
C GLY A 57 3.74 40.08 11.05
N PRO A 58 4.96 39.80 11.55
CA PRO A 58 5.60 38.49 11.42
C PRO A 58 4.87 37.42 12.24
N THR A 59 4.97 36.16 11.80
CA THR A 59 4.48 34.97 12.51
C THR A 59 5.29 34.72 13.78
N LEU A 60 4.63 34.31 14.87
CA LEU A 60 5.26 34.04 16.16
C LEU A 60 5.60 32.55 16.32
N LEU A 61 6.76 32.25 16.91
CA LEU A 61 7.20 30.87 17.17
C LEU A 61 6.33 30.14 18.22
N GLU A 62 5.66 30.89 19.09
CA GLU A 62 4.73 30.35 20.10
C GLU A 62 3.46 29.74 19.49
N ASP A 63 3.20 29.91 18.18
CA ASP A 63 2.10 29.27 17.46
C ASP A 63 2.31 27.76 17.35
N PHE A 64 1.89 27.02 18.37
CA PHE A 64 2.01 25.57 18.40
C PHE A 64 1.03 24.87 17.47
N ILE A 65 -0.13 25.49 17.16
CA ILE A 65 -1.12 24.92 16.24
C ILE A 65 -0.55 24.90 14.81
N LEU A 66 0.02 26.02 14.37
CA LEU A 66 0.71 26.10 13.08
C LEU A 66 1.85 25.09 13.01
N ARG A 67 2.74 25.09 14.01
CA ARG A 67 3.91 24.19 14.01
C ARG A 67 3.51 22.73 14.00
N GLU A 68 2.53 22.32 14.80
CA GLU A 68 2.08 20.92 14.83
C GLU A 68 1.54 20.49 13.45
N LYS A 69 0.67 21.30 12.84
CA LYS A 69 0.07 21.02 11.53
C LYS A 69 1.12 20.92 10.42
N ILE A 70 2.04 21.88 10.35
CA ILE A 70 3.12 21.90 9.36
C ILE A 70 4.11 20.76 9.62
N THR A 71 4.45 20.48 10.88
CA THR A 71 5.35 19.36 11.22
C THR A 71 4.76 18.03 10.76
N HIS A 72 3.46 17.79 10.96
CA HIS A 72 2.84 16.57 10.47
C HIS A 72 2.87 16.49 8.93
N PHE A 73 2.55 17.60 8.25
CA PHE A 73 2.61 17.69 6.78
C PHE A 73 4.00 17.40 6.22
N ASP A 74 5.03 18.03 6.79
CA ASP A 74 6.43 17.90 6.36
C ASP A 74 6.95 16.45 6.46
N HIS A 75 6.32 15.62 7.30
CA HIS A 75 6.70 14.23 7.56
C HIS A 75 5.69 13.20 7.01
N GLU A 76 4.78 13.60 6.12
CA GLU A 76 3.79 12.67 5.53
C GLU A 76 4.42 11.59 4.64
N ARG A 77 5.56 11.89 4.00
CA ARG A 77 6.16 10.99 3.01
C ARG A 77 7.06 9.97 3.71
N ILE A 78 6.70 8.70 3.55
CA ILE A 78 7.56 7.55 3.84
C ILE A 78 8.18 7.00 2.54
N PRO A 79 9.37 6.36 2.59
CA PRO A 79 9.97 5.74 1.42
C PRO A 79 9.01 4.79 0.71
N GLU A 80 9.09 4.75 -0.62
CA GLU A 80 8.35 3.75 -1.39
C GLU A 80 9.05 2.40 -1.28
N ARG A 81 8.35 1.36 -1.74
CA ARG A 81 8.99 0.08 -2.00
C ARG A 81 10.01 0.26 -3.12
N ALA A 82 11.19 -0.34 -3.00
CA ALA A 82 12.24 -0.27 -4.03
C ALA A 82 11.75 -0.78 -5.41
N VAL A 83 10.93 -1.83 -5.37
CA VAL A 83 10.19 -2.40 -6.50
C VAL A 83 8.72 -2.50 -6.13
N HIS A 84 7.82 -2.58 -7.11
CA HIS A 84 6.38 -2.65 -6.85
C HIS A 84 5.82 -1.43 -6.09
N ALA A 85 6.40 -0.24 -6.34
CA ALA A 85 5.99 1.01 -5.68
C ALA A 85 4.57 1.41 -6.08
N ARG A 86 4.25 1.39 -7.38
CA ARG A 86 2.90 1.63 -7.90
C ARG A 86 2.03 0.39 -7.70
N GLY A 87 0.94 0.55 -6.93
CA GLY A 87 0.02 -0.56 -6.68
C GLY A 87 -1.25 -0.13 -5.97
N THR A 88 -2.26 -0.97 -6.06
CA THR A 88 -3.59 -0.80 -5.46
C THR A 88 -3.94 -2.03 -4.64
N ALA A 89 -4.83 -1.90 -3.67
CA ALA A 89 -5.16 -2.99 -2.75
C ALA A 89 -6.64 -3.04 -2.38
N ALA A 90 -7.11 -4.23 -2.03
CA ALA A 90 -8.48 -4.49 -1.65
C ALA A 90 -8.58 -5.54 -0.54
N HIS A 91 -9.61 -5.43 0.29
CA HIS A 91 -9.99 -6.46 1.26
C HIS A 91 -10.88 -7.51 0.59
N GLY A 92 -10.82 -8.74 1.09
CA GLY A 92 -11.70 -9.83 0.69
C GLY A 92 -11.61 -11.00 1.65
N TYR A 93 -12.03 -12.17 1.20
CA TYR A 93 -11.88 -13.43 1.93
C TYR A 93 -11.51 -14.57 0.98
N PHE A 94 -10.96 -15.64 1.54
CA PHE A 94 -10.65 -16.89 0.88
C PHE A 94 -11.44 -18.03 1.53
N LYS A 95 -11.95 -18.96 0.72
CA LYS A 95 -12.52 -20.24 1.16
C LYS A 95 -11.87 -21.37 0.37
N VAL A 96 -11.48 -22.43 1.06
CA VAL A 96 -11.01 -23.65 0.40
C VAL A 96 -12.23 -24.45 -0.10
N TYR A 97 -12.14 -25.11 -1.25
CA TYR A 97 -13.27 -25.88 -1.77
C TYR A 97 -13.54 -27.20 -1.03
N LYS A 98 -12.47 -27.85 -0.56
CA LYS A 98 -12.49 -29.12 0.18
C LYS A 98 -11.28 -29.17 1.12
N PRO A 99 -11.29 -29.98 2.19
CA PRO A 99 -10.13 -30.11 3.06
C PRO A 99 -8.88 -30.59 2.30
N MET A 100 -7.74 -29.94 2.54
CA MET A 100 -6.43 -30.30 1.95
C MET A 100 -5.56 -31.17 2.88
N ALA A 101 -6.16 -31.77 3.91
CA ALA A 101 -5.47 -32.59 4.91
C ALA A 101 -4.47 -33.63 4.35
N PRO A 102 -4.71 -34.30 3.20
CA PRO A 102 -3.73 -35.23 2.63
C PRO A 102 -2.41 -34.58 2.18
N TYR A 103 -2.39 -33.27 1.95
CA TYR A 103 -1.26 -32.53 1.37
C TYR A 103 -0.61 -31.55 2.35
N THR A 104 -1.36 -31.06 3.34
CA THR A 104 -0.88 -30.00 4.25
C THR A 104 -1.65 -29.99 5.56
N SER A 105 -0.97 -29.56 6.63
CA SER A 105 -1.54 -29.30 7.95
C SER A 105 -1.95 -27.84 8.15
N ALA A 106 -1.82 -26.96 7.14
CA ALA A 106 -2.10 -25.54 7.29
C ALA A 106 -3.60 -25.30 7.60
N GLY A 107 -3.92 -24.67 8.74
CA GLY A 107 -5.30 -24.55 9.23
C GLY A 107 -6.28 -23.89 8.25
N PHE A 108 -5.83 -22.86 7.52
CA PHE A 108 -6.66 -22.11 6.57
C PHE A 108 -7.09 -22.91 5.32
N LEU A 109 -6.60 -24.14 5.15
CA LEU A 109 -6.92 -25.05 4.04
C LEU A 109 -7.70 -26.31 4.49
N GLN A 110 -8.18 -26.35 5.73
CA GLN A 110 -8.84 -27.55 6.29
C GLN A 110 -10.37 -27.51 6.24
N ASP A 111 -10.99 -26.35 6.48
CA ASP A 111 -12.44 -26.22 6.59
C ASP A 111 -13.03 -25.42 5.42
N PRO A 112 -13.85 -26.02 4.54
CA PRO A 112 -14.51 -25.32 3.43
C PRO A 112 -15.50 -24.25 3.86
N GLU A 113 -15.99 -24.28 5.10
CA GLU A 113 -16.91 -23.26 5.60
C GLU A 113 -16.20 -22.05 6.21
N ALA A 114 -14.91 -22.18 6.54
CA ALA A 114 -14.14 -21.09 7.09
C ALA A 114 -13.85 -20.00 6.05
N GLU A 115 -14.25 -18.76 6.35
CA GLU A 115 -13.84 -17.58 5.61
C GLU A 115 -12.56 -17.00 6.21
N ILE A 116 -11.48 -17.06 5.43
CA ILE A 116 -10.17 -16.54 5.82
C ILE A 116 -10.06 -15.11 5.31
N PRO A 117 -9.99 -14.08 6.17
CA PRO A 117 -9.83 -12.71 5.69
C PRO A 117 -8.54 -12.57 4.90
N VAL A 118 -8.60 -11.82 3.79
CA VAL A 118 -7.42 -11.50 2.99
C VAL A 118 -7.30 -10.01 2.71
N PHE A 119 -6.08 -9.57 2.49
CA PHE A 119 -5.78 -8.28 1.88
C PHE A 119 -4.86 -8.48 0.70
N VAL A 120 -5.32 -8.07 -0.47
CA VAL A 120 -4.62 -8.25 -1.74
C VAL A 120 -4.02 -6.93 -2.17
N ARG A 121 -2.76 -6.93 -2.61
CA ARG A 121 -2.13 -5.79 -3.28
C ARG A 121 -1.62 -6.19 -4.66
N PHE A 122 -2.17 -5.52 -5.67
CA PHE A 122 -1.69 -5.57 -7.05
C PHE A 122 -0.68 -4.45 -7.30
N SER A 123 0.27 -4.67 -8.21
CA SER A 123 1.31 -3.67 -8.50
C SER A 123 1.95 -3.87 -9.86
N THR A 124 2.55 -2.83 -10.43
CA THR A 124 3.60 -2.96 -11.45
C THR A 124 4.94 -3.26 -10.75
N VAL A 125 6.09 -3.24 -11.43
CA VAL A 125 7.41 -3.53 -10.83
C VAL A 125 8.35 -2.33 -10.89
N ALA A 126 8.65 -1.86 -12.10
CA ALA A 126 9.74 -0.91 -12.35
C ALA A 126 9.37 0.52 -11.94
N GLY A 127 8.11 0.91 -12.13
CA GLY A 127 7.66 2.27 -11.90
C GLY A 127 7.71 2.73 -10.44
N SER A 128 8.03 4.01 -10.22
CA SER A 128 7.85 4.70 -8.93
C SER A 128 6.35 4.85 -8.57
N ARG A 129 6.01 5.24 -7.34
CA ARG A 129 4.59 5.25 -6.88
C ARG A 129 3.61 6.07 -7.74
N GLY A 130 4.13 7.06 -8.47
CA GLY A 130 3.37 7.95 -9.34
C GLY A 130 3.30 7.52 -10.81
N SER A 131 3.86 6.36 -11.18
CA SER A 131 3.82 5.87 -12.56
C SER A 131 2.41 5.46 -13.01
N ALA A 132 2.23 5.31 -14.32
CA ALA A 132 0.98 4.84 -14.91
C ALA A 132 0.70 3.34 -14.63
N ASP A 133 -0.58 2.95 -14.68
CA ASP A 133 -1.03 1.57 -14.40
C ASP A 133 -0.93 0.62 -15.59
N THR A 134 -1.21 1.09 -16.80
CA THR A 134 -1.32 0.27 -18.03
C THR A 134 -0.01 0.19 -18.81
N VAL A 135 1.13 0.21 -18.11
CA VAL A 135 2.47 0.08 -18.71
C VAL A 135 2.78 -1.37 -19.10
N ARG A 136 3.67 -1.61 -20.06
CA ARG A 136 4.21 -2.95 -20.29
C ARG A 136 5.18 -3.28 -19.15
N ASP A 137 4.77 -4.19 -18.27
CA ASP A 137 5.52 -4.57 -17.07
C ASP A 137 4.97 -5.89 -16.52
N VAL A 138 5.71 -6.53 -15.62
CA VAL A 138 5.18 -7.62 -14.82
C VAL A 138 4.20 -7.06 -13.80
N ARG A 139 3.21 -7.85 -13.39
CA ARG A 139 2.27 -7.48 -12.33
C ARG A 139 2.50 -8.32 -11.09
N GLY A 140 2.79 -7.65 -9.98
CA GLY A 140 2.81 -8.29 -8.66
C GLY A 140 1.40 -8.55 -8.15
N PHE A 141 1.18 -9.74 -7.59
CA PHE A 141 -0.04 -10.18 -6.94
C PHE A 141 0.33 -10.73 -5.57
N ALA A 142 0.26 -9.88 -4.56
CA ALA A 142 0.53 -10.25 -3.17
C ALA A 142 -0.77 -10.43 -2.39
N VAL A 143 -0.95 -11.61 -1.79
CA VAL A 143 -2.11 -11.94 -0.95
C VAL A 143 -1.64 -12.21 0.47
N LYS A 144 -2.12 -11.39 1.41
CA LYS A 144 -1.96 -11.64 2.85
C LYS A 144 -3.18 -12.36 3.38
N PHE A 145 -2.98 -13.55 3.93
CA PHE A 145 -3.99 -14.36 4.62
C PHE A 145 -3.87 -14.14 6.12
N TYR A 146 -4.96 -13.70 6.74
CA TYR A 146 -5.03 -13.55 8.20
C TYR A 146 -5.56 -14.85 8.82
N THR A 147 -4.69 -15.87 8.90
CA THR A 147 -5.06 -17.19 9.40
C THR A 147 -5.06 -17.24 10.93
N GLN A 148 -5.71 -18.26 11.49
CA GLN A 148 -5.76 -18.52 12.94
C GLN A 148 -4.40 -18.93 13.51
N GLU A 149 -3.50 -19.44 12.67
CA GLU A 149 -2.18 -19.99 13.04
C GLU A 149 -1.02 -19.05 12.65
N GLY A 150 -1.34 -17.81 12.28
CA GLY A 150 -0.37 -16.80 11.86
C GLY A 150 -0.66 -16.23 10.48
N ASN A 151 -0.11 -15.07 10.17
CA ASN A 151 -0.28 -14.48 8.85
C ASN A 151 0.57 -15.24 7.83
N TYR A 152 -0.04 -15.60 6.71
CA TYR A 152 0.64 -16.21 5.58
C TYR A 152 0.60 -15.25 4.38
N ASP A 153 1.74 -15.01 3.75
CA ASP A 153 1.86 -14.12 2.59
C ASP A 153 2.21 -14.93 1.34
N LEU A 154 1.29 -14.99 0.39
CA LEU A 154 1.54 -15.50 -0.95
C LEU A 154 1.92 -14.33 -1.85
N VAL A 155 3.23 -14.15 -2.08
CA VAL A 155 3.78 -13.04 -2.87
C VAL A 155 4.20 -13.55 -4.24
N GLY A 156 3.31 -13.41 -5.21
CA GLY A 156 3.51 -13.88 -6.58
C GLY A 156 3.46 -12.76 -7.63
N ASN A 157 3.57 -13.18 -8.89
CA ASN A 157 3.37 -12.35 -10.07
C ASN A 157 2.25 -12.92 -10.95
N ASN A 158 1.85 -12.18 -11.99
CA ASN A 158 0.90 -12.64 -13.03
C ASN A 158 1.51 -13.59 -14.07
N VAL A 159 2.79 -13.94 -13.93
CA VAL A 159 3.56 -14.80 -14.83
C VAL A 159 4.11 -16.01 -14.05
N PRO A 160 4.29 -17.17 -14.70
CA PRO A 160 4.67 -18.40 -14.01
C PRO A 160 6.19 -18.56 -13.76
N VAL A 161 7.01 -17.63 -14.24
CA VAL A 161 8.48 -17.67 -14.14
C VAL A 161 9.04 -16.29 -13.77
N PHE A 162 10.34 -16.23 -13.52
CA PHE A 162 11.06 -14.99 -13.22
C PHE A 162 12.28 -14.82 -14.13
N PHE A 163 12.85 -13.60 -14.18
CA PHE A 163 13.95 -13.26 -15.10
C PHE A 163 15.29 -13.92 -14.74
N ILE A 164 15.49 -14.26 -13.47
CA ILE A 164 16.79 -14.72 -12.95
C ILE A 164 16.61 -15.99 -12.12
N GLN A 165 17.68 -16.78 -12.04
CA GLN A 165 17.69 -18.03 -11.28
C GLN A 165 18.12 -17.85 -9.82
N ASP A 166 19.07 -16.95 -9.57
CA ASP A 166 19.64 -16.71 -8.24
C ASP A 166 19.34 -15.28 -7.74
N ALA A 167 18.95 -15.15 -6.47
CA ALA A 167 18.62 -13.89 -5.83
C ALA A 167 19.79 -12.89 -5.80
N ILE A 168 21.05 -13.36 -5.87
CA ILE A 168 22.22 -12.47 -5.93
C ILE A 168 22.19 -11.55 -7.15
N LYS A 169 21.53 -11.96 -8.25
CA LYS A 169 21.35 -11.16 -9.47
C LYS A 169 20.21 -10.16 -9.41
N PHE A 170 19.41 -10.17 -8.34
CA PHE A 170 18.23 -9.31 -8.23
C PHE A 170 18.56 -7.81 -8.30
N PRO A 171 19.59 -7.29 -7.59
CA PRO A 171 19.96 -5.89 -7.73
C PRO A 171 20.39 -5.53 -9.15
N ASP A 172 21.13 -6.41 -9.84
CA ASP A 172 21.58 -6.17 -11.22
C ASP A 172 20.39 -6.05 -12.18
N LEU A 173 19.44 -6.98 -12.12
CA LEU A 173 18.21 -6.95 -12.91
C LEU A 173 17.40 -5.67 -12.63
N ILE A 174 17.21 -5.34 -11.35
CA ILE A 174 16.40 -4.18 -10.96
C ILE A 174 17.07 -2.88 -11.39
N HIS A 175 18.39 -2.75 -11.23
CA HIS A 175 19.12 -1.59 -11.74
C HIS A 175 19.05 -1.50 -13.27
N ALA A 176 19.09 -2.63 -13.98
CA ALA A 176 19.02 -2.66 -15.44
C ALA A 176 17.65 -2.23 -15.98
N VAL A 177 16.55 -2.60 -15.33
CA VAL A 177 15.17 -2.26 -15.76
C VAL A 177 14.63 -0.95 -15.18
N LYS A 178 15.25 -0.44 -14.12
CA LYS A 178 14.92 0.87 -13.55
C LYS A 178 15.41 2.00 -14.45
N PRO A 179 14.87 3.22 -14.28
CA PRO A 179 15.39 4.38 -15.01
C PRO A 179 16.89 4.54 -14.81
N GLU A 180 17.60 4.89 -15.87
CA GLU A 180 19.06 4.93 -15.87
C GLU A 180 19.59 5.97 -14.88
N PRO A 181 20.68 5.66 -14.15
CA PRO A 181 21.04 6.41 -12.94
C PRO A 181 21.53 7.85 -13.20
N HIS A 182 21.91 8.16 -14.45
CA HIS A 182 22.46 9.46 -14.80
C HIS A 182 21.38 10.52 -15.09
N ASN A 183 20.15 10.09 -15.43
CA ASN A 183 19.06 11.00 -15.82
C ASN A 183 17.66 10.57 -15.30
N GLU A 184 17.54 9.43 -14.62
CA GLU A 184 16.30 8.84 -14.13
C GLU A 184 15.25 8.61 -15.25
N MET A 185 15.71 8.18 -16.42
CA MET A 185 14.86 7.88 -17.58
C MET A 185 15.11 6.48 -18.15
N PRO A 186 14.08 5.81 -18.73
CA PRO A 186 12.67 6.18 -18.76
C PRO A 186 11.89 5.70 -17.52
N GLN A 187 10.77 6.36 -17.19
CA GLN A 187 9.89 5.92 -16.11
C GLN A 187 9.00 4.75 -16.55
N ALA A 188 8.99 3.68 -15.75
CA ALA A 188 8.11 2.52 -15.89
C ALA A 188 8.08 1.88 -17.30
N ALA A 189 9.25 1.78 -17.94
CA ALA A 189 9.40 1.14 -19.24
C ALA A 189 10.71 0.38 -19.30
N SER A 190 10.70 -0.84 -19.84
CA SER A 190 11.90 -1.64 -20.12
C SER A 190 12.50 -1.34 -21.51
N ALA A 191 11.98 -0.32 -22.20
CA ALA A 191 12.38 0.05 -23.56
C ALA A 191 13.56 1.05 -23.54
N HIS A 192 14.70 0.61 -23.00
CA HIS A 192 15.94 1.38 -22.95
C HIS A 192 17.17 0.46 -22.87
N ASP A 193 18.34 1.02 -23.13
CA ASP A 193 19.58 0.31 -23.41
C ASP A 193 20.01 -0.62 -22.26
N THR A 194 20.00 -0.16 -21.01
CA THR A 194 20.51 -0.98 -19.89
C THR A 194 19.72 -2.26 -19.65
N PHE A 195 18.40 -2.24 -19.86
CA PHE A 195 17.58 -3.44 -19.72
C PHE A 195 17.91 -4.45 -20.82
N TRP A 196 17.97 -3.98 -22.06
CA TRP A 196 18.26 -4.82 -23.22
C TRP A 196 19.69 -5.35 -23.22
N ASP A 197 20.65 -4.58 -22.72
CA ASP A 197 22.02 -5.03 -22.46
C ASP A 197 22.02 -6.21 -21.48
N PHE A 198 21.37 -6.06 -20.32
CA PHE A 198 21.28 -7.13 -19.31
C PHE A 198 20.69 -8.42 -19.90
N VAL A 199 19.52 -8.36 -20.54
CA VAL A 199 18.86 -9.58 -21.06
C VAL A 199 19.58 -10.17 -22.28
N SER A 200 20.40 -9.39 -23.00
CA SER A 200 21.25 -9.91 -24.07
C SER A 200 22.43 -10.74 -23.54
N LEU A 201 22.92 -10.41 -22.35
CA LEU A 201 24.04 -11.08 -21.69
C LEU A 201 23.59 -12.20 -20.72
N MET A 202 22.30 -12.25 -20.38
CA MET A 202 21.71 -13.19 -19.43
C MET A 202 20.64 -14.06 -20.12
N PRO A 203 21.02 -15.13 -20.85
CA PRO A 203 20.06 -15.95 -21.59
C PRO A 203 19.01 -16.65 -20.71
N GLU A 204 19.26 -16.80 -19.40
CA GLU A 204 18.24 -17.28 -18.45
C GLU A 204 16.98 -16.40 -18.41
N SER A 205 17.11 -15.11 -18.72
CA SER A 205 16.00 -14.16 -18.77
C SER A 205 15.07 -14.35 -19.97
N THR A 206 15.49 -15.11 -20.99
CA THR A 206 14.76 -15.23 -22.27
C THR A 206 13.33 -15.71 -22.08
N HIS A 207 13.08 -16.69 -21.20
CA HIS A 207 11.73 -17.21 -20.99
C HIS A 207 10.81 -16.12 -20.42
N MET A 208 11.25 -15.42 -19.39
CA MET A 208 10.47 -14.34 -18.78
C MET A 208 10.30 -13.14 -19.72
N LEU A 209 11.31 -12.84 -20.53
CA LEU A 209 11.25 -11.80 -21.55
C LEU A 209 10.12 -12.06 -22.56
N MET A 210 9.92 -13.32 -22.99
CA MET A 210 8.82 -13.67 -23.89
C MET A 210 7.45 -13.35 -23.29
N TRP A 211 7.26 -13.59 -21.99
CA TRP A 211 6.03 -13.19 -21.28
C TRP A 211 5.89 -11.67 -21.16
N ALA A 212 6.96 -10.95 -20.82
CA ALA A 212 6.91 -9.49 -20.70
C ALA A 212 6.59 -8.78 -22.02
N MET A 213 6.96 -9.40 -23.15
CA MET A 213 6.71 -8.89 -24.50
C MET A 213 5.36 -9.34 -25.09
N SER A 214 4.67 -10.31 -24.48
CA SER A 214 3.30 -10.67 -24.88
C SER A 214 2.29 -9.62 -24.44
N ASP A 215 1.05 -9.74 -24.92
CA ASP A 215 -0.10 -9.07 -24.30
C ASP A 215 -0.47 -9.74 -22.97
#